data_AF-A0A0N1APT1-F1
#
_entry.id   AF-A0A0N1APT1-F1
#
_cell.length_a   1.000
_cell.length_b   1.000
_cell.length_c   1.000
_cell.angle_alpha   90.00
_cell.angle_beta   90.00
_cell.angle_gamma   90.00
#
_symmetry.space_group_name_H-M   'P 1'
#
loop_
_entity.id
_entity.type
_entity.pdbx_description
1 polymer ?
#
loop_
_entity_poly.entity_id
_entity_poly.type
_entity_poly.pdbx_seq_one_letter_code
_entity_poly.pdbx_strand_id
1 'polypeptide(L)'
;MVSLALAGMALALGSAAPVAARSLGGDATRSAQVAAIMAKAARDPGELRLFLHPMPKGGDLHNHLSGALYAEDMIAWAGAKGLCLSADGSGFAAPPCAPDADIATLTRTEPARYARLVDSLSTRGWQNGVGAPTISGHDQFFATFDRFTPALLGQEAEAMIAARRQAAGERLLYLELDHNPPGLLETALAAPLPPLDSAGLAAFHAAEAPRLLAQLPALRAQIDAEEAAARTGMHCATPQAEPGCGVAVHYLAWALRDVAPAAVFRALILAFALAEADPRFVGVNIVQPEDWPVARADYDLHMAMFRFLAQRHPGVAISMHAGELAFGQVPPADMRDHIAKAVAAGARRIGHGVDIAFEDQGRETLAQMARQGVAVEINLTSNAVILGVKGPAHPLSLYRRHGVPVVLATDDQGVLRTDITNEFQRGVQEQGLTYGDLKAMARASLEYSFVPGASLWRDRHVGQWAAPCSGTGQATSASPCRALLAASEKARLQMALEQRLEAFEDDAIKAAAMNNKKS
;
A
#
# COMPACT_ATOMS: atom_id res chain seq x y z
N MET A 1 -43.83 26.38 -49.89
CA MET A 1 -44.24 26.97 -48.59
C MET A 1 -43.67 26.08 -47.50
N VAL A 2 -42.90 26.70 -46.61
CA VAL A 2 -42.06 26.08 -45.59
C VAL A 2 -42.90 25.68 -44.37
N SER A 3 -42.58 24.56 -43.75
CA SER A 3 -42.90 24.29 -42.34
C SER A 3 -41.78 23.44 -41.75
N LEU A 4 -40.91 24.07 -40.96
CA LEU A 4 -39.96 23.41 -40.07
C LEU A 4 -40.37 23.78 -38.63
N ALA A 5 -40.63 22.77 -37.83
CA ALA A 5 -40.89 22.89 -36.40
C ALA A 5 -39.55 22.97 -35.64
N LEU A 6 -39.36 24.01 -34.83
CA LEU A 6 -38.30 24.08 -33.82
C LEU A 6 -38.81 23.49 -32.51
N ALA A 7 -38.13 22.48 -31.98
CA ALA A 7 -38.28 22.01 -30.62
C ALA A 7 -37.31 22.79 -29.71
N GLY A 8 -37.84 23.49 -28.71
CA GLY A 8 -37.06 24.21 -27.70
C GLY A 8 -36.61 23.29 -26.57
N MET A 9 -35.31 23.35 -26.23
CA MET A 9 -34.71 22.62 -25.12
C MET A 9 -34.60 23.57 -23.92
N ALA A 10 -35.38 23.32 -22.86
CA ALA A 10 -35.33 24.09 -21.62
C ALA A 10 -34.16 23.62 -20.74
N LEU A 11 -33.21 24.51 -20.47
CA LEU A 11 -32.18 24.29 -19.45
C LEU A 11 -32.77 24.52 -18.05
N ALA A 12 -32.78 23.47 -17.23
CA ALA A 12 -33.04 23.59 -15.80
C ALA A 12 -31.74 24.06 -15.10
N LEU A 13 -31.73 25.32 -14.65
CA LEU A 13 -30.71 25.87 -13.76
C LEU A 13 -30.96 25.35 -12.33
N GLY A 14 -30.19 24.35 -11.91
CA GLY A 14 -30.15 23.92 -10.51
C GLY A 14 -29.49 24.97 -9.63
N SER A 15 -30.24 25.50 -8.67
CA SER A 15 -29.78 26.44 -7.64
C SER A 15 -28.85 25.74 -6.65
N ALA A 16 -27.54 25.98 -6.76
CA ALA A 16 -26.59 25.63 -5.72
C ALA A 16 -26.76 26.58 -4.51
N ALA A 17 -27.13 26.04 -3.36
CA ALA A 17 -27.16 26.80 -2.11
C ALA A 17 -25.74 27.19 -1.68
N PRO A 18 -25.52 28.40 -1.12
CA PRO A 18 -24.20 28.85 -0.70
C PRO A 18 -23.78 28.13 0.58
N VAL A 19 -22.67 27.38 0.53
CA VAL A 19 -22.02 26.82 1.73
C VAL A 19 -21.28 27.95 2.44
N ALA A 20 -21.68 28.31 3.65
CA ALA A 20 -21.07 29.41 4.39
C ALA A 20 -19.58 29.13 4.71
N ALA A 21 -18.73 30.15 4.52
CA ALA A 21 -17.31 30.09 4.88
C ALA A 21 -17.14 29.86 6.39
N ARG A 22 -16.48 28.76 6.77
CA ARG A 22 -16.16 28.43 8.17
C ARG A 22 -14.72 28.79 8.51
N SER A 23 -14.53 29.32 9.72
CA SER A 23 -13.22 29.67 10.26
C SER A 23 -12.45 28.43 10.71
N LEU A 24 -11.11 28.52 10.72
CA LEU A 24 -10.19 27.49 11.24
C LEU A 24 -10.51 27.04 12.68
N GLY A 25 -11.22 27.86 13.48
CA GLY A 25 -11.67 27.51 14.82
C GLY A 25 -12.82 26.48 14.86
N GLY A 26 -13.57 26.33 13.76
CA GLY A 26 -14.63 25.32 13.63
C GLY A 26 -14.10 23.89 13.52
N ASP A 27 -12.99 23.68 12.78
CA ASP A 27 -12.38 22.36 12.57
C ASP A 27 -11.79 21.79 13.87
N ALA A 28 -11.12 22.64 14.67
CA ALA A 28 -10.57 22.23 15.96
C ALA A 28 -11.66 21.79 16.95
N THR A 29 -12.78 22.54 17.00
CA THR A 29 -13.92 22.22 17.87
C THR A 29 -14.59 20.92 17.45
N ARG A 30 -14.81 20.75 16.14
CA ARG A 30 -15.41 19.53 15.57
C ARG A 30 -14.54 18.30 15.82
N SER A 31 -13.25 18.39 15.52
CA SER A 31 -12.28 17.32 15.74
C SER A 31 -12.23 16.89 17.21
N ALA A 32 -12.33 17.83 18.16
CA ALA A 32 -12.38 17.51 19.59
C ALA A 32 -13.65 16.75 20.00
N GLN A 33 -14.81 17.09 19.42
CA GLN A 33 -16.06 16.35 19.68
C GLN A 33 -15.98 14.92 19.17
N VAL A 34 -15.45 14.73 17.95
CA VAL A 34 -15.28 13.41 17.35
C VAL A 34 -14.23 12.59 18.11
N ALA A 35 -13.17 13.22 18.61
CA ALA A 35 -12.20 12.55 19.50
C ALA A 35 -12.86 12.00 20.76
N ALA A 36 -13.80 12.73 21.38
CA ALA A 36 -14.54 12.24 22.54
C ALA A 36 -15.47 11.07 22.18
N ILE A 37 -16.11 11.11 21.00
CA ILE A 37 -16.94 10.00 20.50
C ILE A 37 -16.08 8.74 20.29
N MET A 38 -14.94 8.87 19.61
CA MET A 38 -14.02 7.75 19.40
C MET A 38 -13.48 7.20 20.73
N ALA A 39 -13.13 8.06 21.68
CA ALA A 39 -12.63 7.63 22.99
C ALA A 39 -13.69 6.83 23.79
N LYS A 40 -14.98 7.11 23.57
CA LYS A 40 -16.07 6.28 24.12
C LYS A 40 -16.16 4.94 23.37
N ALA A 41 -16.12 4.97 22.03
CA ALA A 41 -16.17 3.77 21.19
C ALA A 41 -14.99 2.83 21.46
N ALA A 42 -13.80 3.35 21.73
CA ALA A 42 -12.58 2.58 21.99
C ALA A 42 -12.65 1.64 23.21
N ARG A 43 -13.69 1.78 24.06
CA ARG A 43 -13.95 0.88 25.20
C ARG A 43 -14.56 -0.47 24.78
N ASP A 44 -15.07 -0.56 23.56
CA ASP A 44 -15.63 -1.76 22.98
C ASP A 44 -15.06 -1.96 21.55
N PRO A 45 -14.37 -3.08 21.26
CA PRO A 45 -13.76 -3.29 19.95
C PRO A 45 -14.75 -3.23 18.78
N GLY A 46 -16.00 -3.70 18.98
CA GLY A 46 -17.04 -3.67 17.97
C GLY A 46 -17.51 -2.25 17.67
N GLU A 47 -17.78 -1.45 18.70
CA GLU A 47 -18.14 -0.04 18.55
C GLU A 47 -17.00 0.76 17.91
N LEU A 48 -15.76 0.48 18.29
CA LEU A 48 -14.59 1.12 17.66
C LEU A 48 -14.50 0.79 16.18
N ARG A 49 -14.71 -0.48 15.78
CA ARG A 49 -14.75 -0.86 14.36
C ARG A 49 -15.88 -0.15 13.61
N LEU A 50 -17.08 -0.08 14.19
CA LEU A 50 -18.22 0.63 13.60
C LEU A 50 -17.93 2.13 13.41
N PHE A 51 -17.16 2.74 14.32
CA PHE A 51 -16.73 4.13 14.21
C PHE A 51 -15.64 4.31 13.13
N LEU A 52 -14.63 3.43 13.08
CA LEU A 52 -13.46 3.57 12.21
C LEU A 52 -13.73 3.14 10.76
N HIS A 53 -14.62 2.16 10.53
CA HIS A 53 -14.92 1.68 9.19
C HIS A 53 -15.36 2.81 8.22
N PRO A 54 -16.33 3.69 8.56
CA PRO A 54 -16.69 4.81 7.69
C PRO A 54 -15.68 5.97 7.68
N MET A 55 -14.66 5.98 8.53
CA MET A 55 -13.65 7.04 8.55
C MET A 55 -12.84 7.03 7.23
N PRO A 56 -12.65 8.17 6.55
CA PRO A 56 -11.73 8.28 5.42
C PRO A 56 -10.28 8.11 5.86
N LYS A 57 -9.54 7.20 5.22
CA LYS A 57 -8.19 6.80 5.67
C LYS A 57 -7.06 7.32 4.80
N GLY A 58 -7.37 8.14 3.80
CA GLY A 58 -6.37 8.67 2.87
C GLY A 58 -5.98 7.61 1.84
N GLY A 59 -4.77 7.08 1.95
CA GLY A 59 -4.20 6.11 1.02
C GLY A 59 -3.42 5.02 1.72
N ASP A 60 -3.30 3.86 1.08
CA ASP A 60 -2.44 2.76 1.52
C ASP A 60 -1.16 2.78 0.68
N LEU A 61 -0.01 3.01 1.34
CA LEU A 61 1.26 3.30 0.68
C LEU A 61 2.25 2.13 0.67
N HIS A 62 1.87 1.02 1.30
CA HIS A 62 2.68 -0.19 1.40
C HIS A 62 1.71 -1.37 1.30
N ASN A 63 1.50 -1.82 0.07
CA ASN A 63 0.49 -2.81 -0.28
C ASN A 63 1.00 -3.65 -1.44
N HIS A 64 1.31 -4.92 -1.19
CA HIS A 64 1.77 -5.83 -2.24
C HIS A 64 0.56 -6.43 -2.95
N LEU A 65 0.45 -6.20 -4.27
CA LEU A 65 -0.73 -6.63 -5.01
C LEU A 65 -0.96 -8.15 -4.90
N SER A 66 0.11 -8.93 -4.87
CA SER A 66 0.04 -10.39 -4.76
C SER A 66 -0.48 -10.88 -3.42
N GLY A 67 -0.17 -10.21 -2.30
CA GLY A 67 -0.64 -10.62 -0.97
C GLY A 67 -1.82 -9.80 -0.43
N ALA A 68 -2.28 -8.78 -1.15
CA ALA A 68 -3.55 -8.09 -0.87
C ALA A 68 -4.78 -8.99 -1.04
N LEU A 69 -4.61 -10.14 -1.70
CA LEU A 69 -5.69 -11.02 -2.14
C LEU A 69 -6.00 -12.07 -1.08
N TYR A 70 -7.28 -12.25 -0.80
CA TYR A 70 -7.69 -13.25 0.18
C TYR A 70 -7.51 -14.65 -0.41
N ALA A 71 -7.15 -15.61 0.43
CA ALA A 71 -6.98 -17.02 0.03
C ALA A 71 -8.21 -17.57 -0.73
N GLU A 72 -9.41 -17.10 -0.38
CA GLU A 72 -10.65 -17.45 -1.04
C GLU A 72 -10.70 -17.01 -2.51
N ASP A 73 -10.16 -15.84 -2.85
CA ASP A 73 -10.02 -15.37 -4.24
C ASP A 73 -9.10 -16.32 -5.03
N MET A 74 -7.94 -16.63 -4.44
CA MET A 74 -6.95 -17.56 -5.04
C MET A 74 -7.53 -18.95 -5.29
N ILE A 75 -8.27 -19.49 -4.32
CA ILE A 75 -8.91 -20.80 -4.45
C ILE A 75 -9.98 -20.77 -5.56
N ALA A 76 -10.76 -19.69 -5.65
CA ALA A 76 -11.76 -19.53 -6.71
C ALA A 76 -11.11 -19.50 -8.10
N TRP A 77 -10.03 -18.74 -8.27
CA TRP A 77 -9.28 -18.67 -9.54
C TRP A 77 -8.61 -20.00 -9.90
N ALA A 78 -8.02 -20.68 -8.91
CA ALA A 78 -7.46 -22.01 -9.10
C ALA A 78 -8.52 -23.02 -9.59
N GLY A 79 -9.72 -22.98 -9.01
CA GLY A 79 -10.85 -23.79 -9.46
C GLY A 79 -11.27 -23.47 -10.90
N ALA A 80 -11.37 -22.18 -11.26
CA ALA A 80 -11.70 -21.76 -12.62
C ALA A 80 -10.64 -22.19 -13.66
N LYS A 81 -9.37 -22.23 -13.26
CA LYS A 81 -8.24 -22.70 -14.08
C LYS A 81 -8.11 -24.23 -14.15
N GLY A 82 -8.91 -24.97 -13.41
CA GLY A 82 -8.80 -26.44 -13.32
C GLY A 82 -7.50 -26.90 -12.66
N LEU A 83 -6.94 -26.10 -11.75
CA LEU A 83 -5.77 -26.49 -10.96
C LEU A 83 -6.14 -27.56 -9.93
N CYS A 84 -5.13 -28.31 -9.53
CA CYS A 84 -5.24 -29.38 -8.55
C CYS A 84 -4.72 -28.91 -7.19
N LEU A 85 -5.17 -29.55 -6.12
CA LEU A 85 -4.50 -29.51 -4.83
C LEU A 85 -3.13 -30.19 -4.98
N SER A 86 -2.09 -29.49 -4.55
CA SER A 86 -0.73 -30.03 -4.43
C SER A 86 -0.69 -31.31 -3.57
N ALA A 87 0.31 -32.16 -3.81
CA ALA A 87 0.43 -33.45 -3.14
C ALA A 87 0.56 -33.35 -1.60
N ASP A 88 1.18 -32.28 -1.11
CA ASP A 88 1.29 -31.99 0.32
C ASP A 88 0.04 -31.27 0.89
N GLY A 89 -0.92 -30.92 0.03
CA GLY A 89 -2.16 -30.26 0.40
C GLY A 89 -2.02 -28.77 0.73
N SER A 90 -0.86 -28.16 0.48
CA SER A 90 -0.55 -26.80 0.95
C SER A 90 -0.92 -25.68 -0.04
N GLY A 91 -0.93 -25.99 -1.33
CA GLY A 91 -1.23 -25.05 -2.40
C GLY A 91 -1.72 -25.73 -3.66
N PHE A 92 -1.36 -25.18 -4.81
CA PHE A 92 -1.87 -25.62 -6.10
C PHE A 92 -0.83 -26.32 -6.97
N ALA A 93 -1.28 -27.22 -7.84
CA ALA A 93 -0.46 -27.92 -8.83
C ALA A 93 -1.15 -27.93 -10.21
N ALA A 94 -0.36 -28.08 -11.27
CA ALA A 94 -0.87 -28.21 -12.62
C ALA A 94 -1.58 -29.57 -12.82
N PRO A 95 -2.58 -29.64 -13.72
CA PRO A 95 -3.23 -30.89 -14.09
C PRO A 95 -2.26 -31.89 -14.76
N PRO A 96 -2.57 -33.20 -14.76
CA PRO A 96 -3.83 -33.82 -14.32
C PRO A 96 -3.95 -34.00 -12.80
N CYS A 97 -5.17 -33.90 -12.27
CA CYS A 97 -5.43 -34.03 -10.84
C CYS A 97 -5.53 -35.50 -10.40
N ALA A 98 -5.01 -35.79 -9.20
CA ALA A 98 -5.33 -37.00 -8.48
C ALA A 98 -6.84 -37.06 -8.16
N PRO A 99 -7.41 -38.25 -7.89
CA PRO A 99 -8.79 -38.36 -7.39
C PRO A 99 -9.02 -37.43 -6.20
N ASP A 100 -10.14 -36.71 -6.23
CA ASP A 100 -10.55 -35.74 -5.20
C ASP A 100 -9.56 -34.58 -4.95
N ALA A 101 -8.65 -34.29 -5.90
CA ALA A 101 -7.73 -33.17 -5.82
C ALA A 101 -8.11 -31.99 -6.72
N ASP A 102 -9.13 -32.11 -7.57
CA ASP A 102 -9.65 -30.99 -8.36
C ASP A 102 -10.19 -29.88 -7.45
N ILE A 103 -9.66 -28.66 -7.55
CA ILE A 103 -10.01 -27.55 -6.64
C ILE A 103 -11.48 -27.13 -6.79
N ALA A 104 -12.01 -27.15 -8.01
CA ALA A 104 -13.40 -26.77 -8.27
C ALA A 104 -14.38 -27.74 -7.60
N THR A 105 -14.06 -29.04 -7.57
CA THR A 105 -14.85 -30.06 -6.85
C THR A 105 -14.62 -29.98 -5.35
N LEU A 106 -13.36 -29.92 -4.90
CA LEU A 106 -12.98 -29.85 -3.48
C LEU A 106 -13.70 -28.70 -2.74
N THR A 107 -13.77 -27.52 -3.34
CA THR A 107 -14.44 -26.35 -2.76
C THR A 107 -15.94 -26.55 -2.50
N ARG A 108 -16.59 -27.47 -3.22
CA ARG A 108 -18.03 -27.77 -3.07
C ARG A 108 -18.30 -28.97 -2.17
N THR A 109 -17.39 -29.93 -2.10
CA THR A 109 -17.66 -31.23 -1.46
C THR A 109 -16.89 -31.44 -0.16
N GLU A 110 -15.78 -30.71 0.06
CA GLU A 110 -14.81 -30.99 1.13
C GLU A 110 -14.53 -29.75 2.02
N PRO A 111 -15.51 -29.29 2.83
CA PRO A 111 -15.38 -28.05 3.60
C PRO A 111 -14.19 -28.05 4.58
N ALA A 112 -13.82 -29.22 5.14
CA ALA A 112 -12.67 -29.33 6.02
C ALA A 112 -11.33 -29.21 5.27
N ARG A 113 -11.24 -29.70 4.03
CA ARG A 113 -10.03 -29.53 3.19
C ARG A 113 -9.94 -28.10 2.68
N TYR A 114 -11.08 -27.50 2.30
CA TYR A 114 -11.16 -26.08 1.94
C TYR A 114 -10.66 -25.20 3.09
N ALA A 115 -11.13 -25.43 4.32
CA ALA A 115 -10.68 -24.67 5.48
C ALA A 115 -9.15 -24.78 5.68
N ARG A 116 -8.58 -25.99 5.60
CA ARG A 116 -7.12 -26.19 5.70
C ARG A 116 -6.35 -25.50 4.58
N LEU A 117 -6.89 -25.50 3.36
CA LEU A 117 -6.27 -24.78 2.25
C LEU A 117 -6.26 -23.26 2.51
N VAL A 118 -7.36 -22.69 3.01
CA VAL A 118 -7.36 -21.27 3.43
C VAL A 118 -6.32 -20.99 4.53
N ASP A 119 -6.18 -21.89 5.51
CA ASP A 119 -5.14 -21.74 6.54
C ASP A 119 -3.72 -21.88 5.98
N SER A 120 -3.53 -22.65 4.90
CA SER A 120 -2.24 -22.82 4.26
C SER A 120 -1.85 -21.64 3.36
N LEU A 121 -2.84 -20.98 2.76
CA LEU A 121 -2.66 -19.83 1.87
C LEU A 121 -2.74 -18.47 2.59
N SER A 122 -2.84 -18.47 3.91
CA SER A 122 -2.90 -17.25 4.73
C SER A 122 -2.31 -17.49 6.11
N THR A 123 -2.31 -16.47 6.94
CA THR A 123 -1.90 -16.56 8.35
C THR A 123 -3.09 -16.83 9.28
N ARG A 124 -4.28 -17.13 8.72
CA ARG A 124 -5.53 -17.35 9.49
C ARG A 124 -5.37 -18.41 10.59
N GLY A 125 -4.83 -19.57 10.25
CA GLY A 125 -4.59 -20.65 11.22
C GLY A 125 -3.63 -20.20 12.31
N TRP A 126 -2.46 -19.66 11.90
CA TRP A 126 -1.42 -19.20 12.81
C TRP A 126 -1.93 -18.16 13.81
N GLN A 127 -2.66 -17.14 13.35
CA GLN A 127 -3.22 -16.08 14.20
C GLN A 127 -4.23 -16.61 15.22
N ASN A 128 -4.89 -17.72 14.92
CA ASN A 128 -5.82 -18.40 15.83
C ASN A 128 -5.13 -19.45 16.73
N GLY A 129 -3.80 -19.59 16.66
CA GLY A 129 -3.05 -20.65 17.36
C GLY A 129 -3.37 -22.05 16.84
N VAL A 130 -3.86 -22.17 15.61
CA VAL A 130 -4.21 -23.42 14.94
C VAL A 130 -3.17 -23.74 13.86
N GLY A 131 -2.61 -24.95 13.89
CA GLY A 131 -1.60 -25.39 12.92
C GLY A 131 -0.48 -26.21 13.57
N ALA A 132 0.52 -26.60 12.78
CA ALA A 132 1.70 -27.26 13.32
C ALA A 132 2.48 -26.27 14.20
N PRO A 133 2.77 -26.58 15.48
CA PRO A 133 3.45 -25.67 16.42
C PRO A 133 4.92 -25.39 16.06
N THR A 134 5.33 -25.83 14.87
CA THR A 134 6.70 -25.81 14.36
C THR A 134 6.95 -24.73 13.31
N ILE A 135 5.90 -24.05 12.84
CA ILE A 135 6.02 -23.01 11.80
C ILE A 135 5.78 -21.64 12.46
N SER A 136 6.76 -20.75 12.33
CA SER A 136 6.66 -19.39 12.81
C SER A 136 5.67 -18.57 11.97
N GLY A 137 5.22 -17.41 12.47
CA GLY A 137 4.34 -16.53 11.69
C GLY A 137 5.06 -16.00 10.45
N HIS A 138 6.35 -15.69 10.59
CA HIS A 138 7.30 -15.41 9.52
C HIS A 138 7.27 -16.48 8.41
N ASP A 139 7.55 -17.73 8.76
CA ASP A 139 7.66 -18.80 7.75
C ASP A 139 6.30 -19.14 7.14
N GLN A 140 5.22 -19.06 7.94
CA GLN A 140 3.88 -19.25 7.42
C GLN A 140 3.52 -18.16 6.40
N PHE A 141 3.84 -16.90 6.69
CA PHE A 141 3.62 -15.77 5.81
C PHE A 141 4.36 -15.94 4.48
N PHE A 142 5.69 -16.09 4.50
CA PHE A 142 6.49 -16.17 3.28
C PHE A 142 6.24 -17.44 2.46
N ALA A 143 5.92 -18.56 3.11
CA ALA A 143 5.58 -19.78 2.38
C ALA A 143 4.25 -19.69 1.61
N THR A 144 3.37 -18.73 1.92
CA THR A 144 2.08 -18.60 1.20
C THR A 144 2.28 -18.26 -0.28
N PHE A 145 3.26 -17.42 -0.61
CA PHE A 145 3.47 -16.90 -1.96
C PHE A 145 3.74 -18.00 -2.99
N ASP A 146 4.62 -18.94 -2.67
CA ASP A 146 4.87 -20.12 -3.50
C ASP A 146 3.60 -21.00 -3.66
N ARG A 147 2.83 -21.14 -2.58
CA ARG A 147 1.63 -22.00 -2.57
C ARG A 147 0.52 -21.46 -3.46
N PHE A 148 0.33 -20.13 -3.51
CA PHE A 148 -0.73 -19.51 -4.33
C PHE A 148 -0.27 -19.00 -5.71
N THR A 149 1.04 -18.89 -5.98
CA THR A 149 1.55 -18.37 -7.27
C THR A 149 0.88 -19.02 -8.48
N PRO A 150 0.68 -20.36 -8.56
CA PRO A 150 0.00 -20.96 -9.71
C PRO A 150 -1.41 -20.43 -9.97
N ALA A 151 -2.14 -20.06 -8.90
CA ALA A 151 -3.46 -19.45 -9.00
C ALA A 151 -3.42 -17.99 -9.45
N LEU A 152 -2.35 -17.26 -9.12
CA LEU A 152 -2.19 -15.84 -9.44
C LEU A 152 -1.74 -15.58 -10.89
N LEU A 153 -0.90 -16.44 -11.49
CA LEU A 153 -0.35 -16.21 -12.84
C LEU A 153 -1.45 -15.97 -13.89
N GLY A 154 -1.47 -14.83 -14.55
CA GLY A 154 -2.53 -14.49 -15.51
C GLY A 154 -3.85 -14.08 -14.86
N GLN A 155 -3.81 -13.55 -13.64
CA GLN A 155 -4.95 -12.95 -12.90
C GLN A 155 -4.61 -11.52 -12.44
N GLU A 156 -3.69 -10.84 -13.12
CA GLU A 156 -3.20 -9.51 -12.72
C GLU A 156 -4.33 -8.48 -12.71
N ALA A 157 -5.23 -8.54 -13.71
CA ALA A 157 -6.39 -7.67 -13.78
C ALA A 157 -7.39 -7.96 -12.66
N GLU A 158 -7.68 -9.23 -12.38
CA GLU A 158 -8.56 -9.67 -11.30
C GLU A 158 -8.00 -9.27 -9.93
N ALA A 159 -6.68 -9.35 -9.75
CA ALA A 159 -5.99 -8.87 -8.56
C ALA A 159 -6.18 -7.37 -8.37
N MET A 160 -5.98 -6.56 -9.41
CA MET A 160 -6.22 -5.11 -9.37
C MET A 160 -7.68 -4.76 -9.04
N ILE A 161 -8.63 -5.52 -9.58
CA ILE A 161 -10.06 -5.36 -9.26
C ILE A 161 -10.30 -5.63 -7.78
N ALA A 162 -9.79 -6.75 -7.25
CA ALA A 162 -9.95 -7.11 -5.85
C ALA A 162 -9.37 -6.05 -4.91
N ALA A 163 -8.14 -5.60 -5.15
CA ALA A 163 -7.48 -4.56 -4.36
C ALA A 163 -8.28 -3.23 -4.36
N ARG A 164 -8.80 -2.79 -5.52
CA ARG A 164 -9.62 -1.56 -5.61
C ARG A 164 -10.97 -1.69 -4.93
N ARG A 165 -11.60 -2.87 -5.00
CA ARG A 165 -12.87 -3.14 -4.28
C ARG A 165 -12.65 -3.10 -2.76
N GLN A 166 -11.60 -3.74 -2.27
CA GLN A 166 -11.22 -3.71 -0.86
C GLN A 166 -10.96 -2.27 -0.41
N ALA A 167 -10.14 -1.52 -1.15
CA ALA A 167 -9.83 -0.12 -0.84
C ALA A 167 -11.07 0.80 -0.81
N ALA A 168 -11.99 0.63 -1.78
CA ALA A 168 -13.22 1.41 -1.81
C ALA A 168 -14.16 1.08 -0.63
N GLY A 169 -14.23 -0.20 -0.25
CA GLY A 169 -14.96 -0.66 0.94
C GLY A 169 -14.43 -0.01 2.22
N GLU A 170 -13.10 0.10 2.32
CA GLU A 170 -12.37 0.62 3.48
C GLU A 170 -12.22 2.15 3.52
N ARG A 171 -12.86 2.86 2.58
CA ARG A 171 -12.85 4.33 2.46
C ARG A 171 -11.48 4.95 2.14
N LEU A 172 -10.63 4.19 1.45
CA LEU A 172 -9.42 4.73 0.84
C LEU A 172 -9.75 5.56 -0.40
N LEU A 173 -8.91 6.55 -0.67
CA LEU A 173 -8.92 7.35 -1.89
C LEU A 173 -7.82 6.91 -2.86
N TYR A 174 -6.76 6.28 -2.34
CA TYR A 174 -5.52 6.09 -3.07
C TYR A 174 -4.80 4.80 -2.66
N LEU A 175 -4.17 4.13 -3.64
CA LEU A 175 -3.29 2.99 -3.45
C LEU A 175 -1.96 3.23 -4.16
N GLU A 176 -0.86 2.93 -3.47
CA GLU A 176 0.42 2.60 -4.09
C GLU A 176 0.64 1.10 -3.96
N LEU A 177 0.54 0.39 -5.09
CA LEU A 177 0.68 -1.06 -5.13
C LEU A 177 2.11 -1.44 -5.54
N ASP A 178 2.77 -2.26 -4.72
CA ASP A 178 4.00 -2.95 -5.13
C ASP A 178 3.62 -4.01 -6.18
N HIS A 179 3.82 -3.68 -7.45
CA HIS A 179 3.44 -4.52 -8.58
C HIS A 179 4.40 -4.33 -9.76
N ASN A 180 4.80 -5.45 -10.35
CA ASN A 180 5.60 -5.47 -11.56
C ASN A 180 4.74 -5.99 -12.72
N PRO A 181 4.89 -5.44 -13.94
CA PRO A 181 4.47 -6.18 -15.13
C PRO A 181 5.21 -7.52 -15.14
N PRO A 182 4.54 -8.67 -15.36
CA PRO A 182 5.15 -9.99 -15.20
C PRO A 182 6.48 -10.16 -15.96
N GLY A 183 6.57 -9.57 -17.16
CA GLY A 183 7.77 -9.64 -18.00
C GLY A 183 9.02 -9.01 -17.38
N LEU A 184 8.90 -8.13 -16.38
CA LEU A 184 10.03 -7.48 -15.72
C LEU A 184 10.87 -8.51 -14.99
N LEU A 185 10.22 -9.31 -14.13
CA LEU A 185 10.91 -10.32 -13.33
C LEU A 185 11.40 -11.48 -14.21
N GLU A 186 10.58 -11.91 -15.18
CA GLU A 186 10.98 -12.91 -16.17
C GLU A 186 12.26 -12.49 -16.90
N THR A 187 12.34 -11.25 -17.36
CA THR A 187 13.53 -10.71 -18.05
C THR A 187 14.75 -10.65 -17.13
N ALA A 188 14.57 -10.27 -15.87
CA ALA A 188 15.66 -10.17 -14.90
C ALA A 188 16.28 -11.53 -14.58
N LEU A 189 15.44 -12.57 -14.50
CA LEU A 189 15.83 -13.95 -14.14
C LEU A 189 16.26 -14.81 -15.32
N ALA A 190 15.87 -14.50 -16.56
CA ALA A 190 16.09 -15.37 -17.72
C ALA A 190 17.54 -15.48 -18.22
N ALA A 191 18.44 -14.59 -17.78
CA ALA A 191 19.82 -14.52 -18.27
C ALA A 191 20.83 -15.10 -17.27
N PRO A 192 22.03 -15.55 -17.72
CA PRO A 192 23.08 -16.05 -16.82
C PRO A 192 23.37 -15.10 -15.66
N LEU A 193 23.68 -15.65 -14.48
CA LEU A 193 23.86 -14.90 -13.24
C LEU A 193 25.35 -14.83 -12.87
N PRO A 194 26.14 -13.94 -13.50
CA PRO A 194 27.54 -13.79 -13.13
C PRO A 194 27.63 -13.22 -11.70
N PRO A 195 28.74 -13.49 -10.98
CA PRO A 195 29.05 -12.75 -9.76
C PRO A 195 29.06 -11.24 -10.03
N LEU A 196 28.52 -10.47 -9.11
CA LEU A 196 28.45 -9.02 -9.21
C LEU A 196 28.72 -8.41 -7.84
N ASP A 197 29.63 -7.44 -7.81
CA ASP A 197 29.93 -6.63 -6.64
C ASP A 197 29.73 -5.13 -6.96
N SER A 198 29.99 -4.28 -5.96
CA SER A 198 29.82 -2.82 -6.09
C SER A 198 30.72 -2.20 -7.16
N ALA A 199 31.91 -2.77 -7.41
CA ALA A 199 32.83 -2.26 -8.43
C ALA A 199 32.36 -2.63 -9.85
N GLY A 200 31.68 -3.77 -9.99
CA GLY A 200 31.13 -4.26 -11.26
C GLY A 200 29.87 -3.55 -11.74
N LEU A 201 29.16 -2.79 -10.89
CA LEU A 201 27.86 -2.17 -11.23
C LEU A 201 27.92 -1.33 -12.52
N ALA A 202 28.96 -0.52 -12.71
CA ALA A 202 29.08 0.34 -13.88
C ALA A 202 29.24 -0.45 -15.19
N ALA A 203 30.12 -1.46 -15.18
CA ALA A 203 30.37 -2.32 -16.33
C ALA A 203 29.15 -3.20 -16.65
N PHE A 204 28.52 -3.76 -15.62
CA PHE A 204 27.31 -4.55 -15.75
C PHE A 204 26.16 -3.73 -16.34
N HIS A 205 25.89 -2.54 -15.79
CA HIS A 205 24.86 -1.65 -16.33
C HIS A 205 25.14 -1.29 -17.79
N ALA A 206 26.37 -0.95 -18.15
CA ALA A 206 26.73 -0.60 -19.53
C ALA A 206 26.48 -1.76 -20.52
N ALA A 207 26.75 -3.00 -20.09
CA ALA A 207 26.52 -4.19 -20.91
C ALA A 207 25.04 -4.57 -21.00
N GLU A 208 24.28 -4.45 -19.92
CA GLU A 208 22.93 -5.01 -19.80
C GLU A 208 21.82 -4.01 -20.14
N ALA A 209 22.00 -2.73 -19.80
CA ALA A 209 20.96 -1.72 -19.95
C ALA A 209 20.41 -1.63 -21.40
N PRO A 210 21.22 -1.62 -22.48
CA PRO A 210 20.66 -1.52 -23.84
C PRO A 210 19.62 -2.60 -24.17
N ARG A 211 19.87 -3.87 -23.78
CA ARG A 211 18.93 -4.97 -24.05
C ARG A 211 17.73 -4.97 -23.10
N LEU A 212 17.92 -4.53 -21.85
CA LEU A 212 16.86 -4.46 -20.84
C LEU A 212 15.87 -3.35 -21.21
N LEU A 213 16.38 -2.14 -21.50
CA LEU A 213 15.56 -0.99 -21.85
C LEU A 213 14.75 -1.20 -23.14
N ALA A 214 15.21 -2.07 -24.04
CA ALA A 214 14.45 -2.47 -25.22
C ALA A 214 13.13 -3.21 -24.87
N GLN A 215 12.98 -3.72 -23.64
CA GLN A 215 11.75 -4.37 -23.16
C GLN A 215 10.68 -3.38 -22.67
N LEU A 216 11.03 -2.11 -22.40
CA LEU A 216 10.11 -1.14 -21.82
C LEU A 216 8.76 -1.00 -22.56
N PRO A 217 8.71 -0.97 -23.91
CA PRO A 217 7.44 -0.92 -24.62
C PRO A 217 6.53 -2.12 -24.34
N ALA A 218 7.10 -3.32 -24.22
CA ALA A 218 6.35 -4.54 -23.91
C ALA A 218 5.84 -4.53 -22.47
N LEU A 219 6.68 -4.11 -21.51
CA LEU A 219 6.29 -3.99 -20.10
C LEU A 219 5.14 -2.98 -19.91
N ARG A 220 5.19 -1.83 -20.61
CA ARG A 220 4.11 -0.83 -20.57
C ARG A 220 2.83 -1.36 -21.20
N ALA A 221 2.93 -2.11 -22.29
CA ALA A 221 1.77 -2.74 -22.92
C ALA A 221 1.10 -3.80 -22.01
N GLN A 222 1.86 -4.50 -21.16
CA GLN A 222 1.29 -5.40 -20.15
C GLN A 222 0.42 -4.61 -19.15
N ILE A 223 0.95 -3.52 -18.59
CA ILE A 223 0.19 -2.67 -17.64
C ILE A 223 -1.01 -1.98 -18.32
N ASP A 224 -0.90 -1.60 -19.60
CA ASP A 224 -2.05 -1.10 -20.38
C ASP A 224 -3.17 -2.13 -20.46
N ALA A 225 -2.83 -3.40 -20.74
CA ALA A 225 -3.80 -4.48 -20.82
C ALA A 225 -4.43 -4.78 -19.45
N GLU A 226 -3.62 -4.85 -18.40
CA GLU A 226 -4.07 -5.09 -17.02
C GLU A 226 -5.04 -3.99 -16.55
N GLU A 227 -4.70 -2.71 -16.72
CA GLU A 227 -5.57 -1.59 -16.36
C GLU A 227 -6.86 -1.57 -17.19
N ALA A 228 -6.77 -1.81 -18.50
CA ALA A 228 -7.94 -1.84 -19.37
C ALA A 228 -8.91 -2.97 -18.97
N ALA A 229 -8.37 -4.16 -18.68
CA ALA A 229 -9.14 -5.30 -18.20
C ALA A 229 -9.75 -5.02 -16.82
N ALA A 230 -8.98 -4.47 -15.87
CA ALA A 230 -9.48 -4.15 -14.54
C ALA A 230 -10.60 -3.10 -14.57
N ARG A 231 -10.44 -2.04 -15.37
CA ARG A 231 -11.47 -1.02 -15.59
C ARG A 231 -12.72 -1.59 -16.24
N THR A 232 -12.56 -2.51 -17.20
CA THR A 232 -13.69 -3.19 -17.86
C THR A 232 -14.43 -4.11 -16.89
N GLY A 233 -13.71 -4.89 -16.07
CA GLY A 233 -14.28 -5.81 -15.09
C GLY A 233 -15.02 -5.12 -13.94
N MET A 234 -14.71 -3.86 -13.63
CA MET A 234 -15.47 -3.02 -12.69
C MET A 234 -16.49 -2.09 -13.37
N HIS A 235 -16.70 -2.24 -14.68
CA HIS A 235 -17.61 -1.41 -15.48
C HIS A 235 -17.33 0.11 -15.38
N CYS A 236 -16.06 0.50 -15.23
CA CYS A 236 -15.69 1.91 -15.08
C CYS A 236 -16.11 2.74 -16.30
N ALA A 237 -16.42 4.02 -16.07
CA ALA A 237 -16.95 4.95 -17.08
C ALA A 237 -18.32 4.56 -17.69
N THR A 238 -19.06 3.67 -17.02
CA THR A 238 -20.46 3.35 -17.33
C THR A 238 -21.37 3.70 -16.15
N PRO A 239 -22.71 3.73 -16.32
CA PRO A 239 -23.65 3.87 -15.20
C PRO A 239 -23.60 2.74 -14.17
N GLN A 240 -22.97 1.60 -14.50
CA GLN A 240 -22.79 0.44 -13.62
C GLN A 240 -21.42 0.43 -12.94
N ALA A 241 -20.64 1.52 -13.04
CA ALA A 241 -19.30 1.60 -12.47
C ALA A 241 -19.31 1.27 -10.97
N GLU A 242 -18.46 0.33 -10.58
CA GLU A 242 -18.28 -0.03 -9.19
C GLU A 242 -17.53 1.07 -8.40
N PRO A 243 -17.70 1.15 -7.06
CA PRO A 243 -16.98 2.11 -6.23
C PRO A 243 -15.46 2.06 -6.39
N GLY A 244 -14.89 0.89 -6.69
CA GLY A 244 -13.46 0.70 -6.95
C GLY A 244 -12.90 1.56 -8.08
N CYS A 245 -13.73 1.97 -9.06
CA CYS A 245 -13.33 2.88 -10.13
C CYS A 245 -12.96 4.29 -9.64
N GLY A 246 -13.38 4.66 -8.44
CA GLY A 246 -13.09 5.96 -7.81
C GLY A 246 -11.83 5.99 -6.94
N VAL A 247 -11.14 4.86 -6.79
CA VAL A 247 -9.85 4.76 -6.08
C VAL A 247 -8.73 5.05 -7.07
N ALA A 248 -7.90 6.04 -6.79
CA ALA A 248 -6.70 6.30 -7.58
C ALA A 248 -5.63 5.25 -7.26
N VAL A 249 -4.91 4.76 -8.27
CA VAL A 249 -3.92 3.69 -8.12
C VAL A 249 -2.67 4.05 -8.89
N HIS A 250 -1.51 3.91 -8.25
CA HIS A 250 -0.20 3.96 -8.89
C HIS A 250 0.65 2.77 -8.37
N TYR A 251 1.79 2.54 -9.01
CA TYR A 251 2.62 1.35 -8.79
C TYR A 251 4.02 1.70 -8.33
N LEU A 252 4.59 0.82 -7.50
CA LEU A 252 6.03 0.75 -7.27
C LEU A 252 6.55 -0.52 -7.93
N ALA A 253 7.50 -0.36 -8.85
CA ALA A 253 8.20 -1.50 -9.43
C ALA A 253 9.29 -1.98 -8.45
N TRP A 254 9.50 -3.29 -8.36
CA TRP A 254 10.36 -3.84 -7.30
C TRP A 254 11.34 -4.90 -7.78
N ALA A 255 12.38 -5.13 -6.97
CA ALA A 255 13.30 -6.25 -7.11
C ALA A 255 13.21 -7.20 -5.91
N LEU A 256 13.55 -8.47 -6.11
CA LEU A 256 13.65 -9.48 -5.05
C LEU A 256 15.05 -9.40 -4.41
N ARG A 257 15.17 -9.31 -3.08
CA ARG A 257 16.47 -9.25 -2.40
C ARG A 257 17.14 -10.60 -2.11
N ASP A 258 16.42 -11.71 -2.32
CA ASP A 258 16.92 -13.08 -2.07
C ASP A 258 17.32 -13.83 -3.35
N VAL A 259 17.62 -13.11 -4.43
CA VAL A 259 18.15 -13.72 -5.66
C VAL A 259 19.56 -13.23 -5.93
N ALA A 260 20.27 -13.90 -6.83
CA ALA A 260 21.64 -13.52 -7.16
C ALA A 260 21.74 -12.03 -7.54
N PRO A 261 22.77 -11.28 -7.09
CA PRO A 261 22.92 -9.84 -7.31
C PRO A 261 22.73 -9.38 -8.75
N ALA A 262 23.15 -10.18 -9.74
CA ALA A 262 22.96 -9.88 -11.15
C ALA A 262 21.45 -9.80 -11.54
N ALA A 263 20.61 -10.68 -11.00
CA ALA A 263 19.17 -10.63 -11.21
C ALA A 263 18.55 -9.41 -10.51
N VAL A 264 18.94 -9.15 -9.25
CA VAL A 264 18.49 -7.97 -8.49
C VAL A 264 18.76 -6.70 -9.29
N PHE A 265 20.00 -6.55 -9.78
CA PHE A 265 20.39 -5.33 -10.48
C PHE A 265 19.71 -5.19 -11.84
N ARG A 266 19.46 -6.27 -12.58
CA ARG A 266 18.65 -6.23 -13.81
C ARG A 266 17.22 -5.78 -13.53
N ALA A 267 16.58 -6.32 -12.49
CA ALA A 267 15.24 -5.92 -12.09
C ALA A 267 15.22 -4.44 -11.69
N LEU A 268 16.19 -3.96 -10.90
CA LEU A 268 16.29 -2.56 -10.53
C LEU A 268 16.53 -1.64 -11.75
N ILE A 269 17.37 -2.03 -12.71
CA ILE A 269 17.56 -1.27 -13.97
C ILE A 269 16.22 -1.09 -14.70
N LEU A 270 15.44 -2.17 -14.83
CA LEU A 270 14.11 -2.11 -15.45
C LEU A 270 13.12 -1.28 -14.62
N ALA A 271 13.10 -1.46 -13.30
CA ALA A 271 12.18 -0.78 -12.40
C ALA A 271 12.37 0.74 -12.42
N PHE A 272 13.61 1.22 -12.31
CA PHE A 272 13.92 2.65 -12.40
C PHE A 272 13.57 3.23 -13.77
N ALA A 273 13.90 2.50 -14.85
CA ALA A 273 13.58 2.98 -16.19
C ALA A 273 12.08 2.97 -16.49
N LEU A 274 11.33 2.01 -15.94
CA LEU A 274 9.88 1.95 -16.05
C LEU A 274 9.21 3.12 -15.30
N ALA A 275 9.67 3.41 -14.08
CA ALA A 275 9.20 4.56 -13.29
C ALA A 275 9.49 5.92 -13.96
N GLU A 276 10.55 6.03 -14.75
CA GLU A 276 10.81 7.23 -15.55
C GLU A 276 9.96 7.29 -16.84
N ALA A 277 9.67 6.13 -17.44
CA ALA A 277 9.00 6.05 -18.75
C ALA A 277 7.47 6.00 -18.68
N ASP A 278 6.88 5.64 -17.54
CA ASP A 278 5.45 5.45 -17.37
C ASP A 278 4.93 6.13 -16.08
N PRO A 279 4.05 7.15 -16.20
CA PRO A 279 3.61 7.95 -15.06
C PRO A 279 2.76 7.18 -14.03
N ARG A 280 2.30 5.97 -14.36
CA ARG A 280 1.63 5.10 -13.39
C ARG A 280 2.60 4.53 -12.37
N PHE A 281 3.88 4.42 -12.68
CA PHE A 281 4.93 3.96 -11.77
C PHE A 281 5.57 5.15 -11.07
N VAL A 282 5.29 5.30 -9.78
CA VAL A 282 5.68 6.49 -9.00
C VAL A 282 6.92 6.28 -8.16
N GLY A 283 7.41 5.04 -8.08
CA GLY A 283 8.63 4.76 -7.38
C GLY A 283 9.12 3.34 -7.61
N VAL A 284 10.18 3.01 -6.89
CA VAL A 284 10.78 1.70 -6.85
C VAL A 284 10.89 1.18 -5.43
N ASN A 285 10.84 -0.14 -5.27
CA ASN A 285 10.95 -0.84 -3.98
C ASN A 285 11.88 -2.07 -4.08
N ILE A 286 12.16 -2.69 -2.94
CA ILE A 286 12.88 -3.97 -2.84
C ILE A 286 12.21 -4.82 -1.76
N VAL A 287 11.79 -6.03 -2.14
CA VAL A 287 10.91 -6.91 -1.36
C VAL A 287 11.60 -8.24 -1.06
N GLN A 288 10.90 -9.21 -0.46
CA GLN A 288 11.38 -10.49 0.11
C GLN A 288 12.01 -10.34 1.51
N PRO A 289 12.13 -11.44 2.29
CA PRO A 289 12.63 -11.40 3.67
C PRO A 289 13.98 -10.69 3.79
N GLU A 290 14.07 -9.75 4.73
CA GLU A 290 15.31 -9.03 5.02
C GLU A 290 16.31 -9.87 5.84
N ASP A 291 15.85 -10.91 6.54
CA ASP A 291 16.64 -11.79 7.40
C ASP A 291 17.24 -13.01 6.66
N TRP A 292 16.86 -13.25 5.40
CA TRP A 292 17.37 -14.37 4.63
C TRP A 292 18.87 -14.23 4.29
N PRO A 293 19.62 -15.34 4.13
CA PRO A 293 21.07 -15.29 4.01
C PRO A 293 21.60 -14.41 2.88
N VAL A 294 20.98 -14.43 1.69
CA VAL A 294 21.40 -13.58 0.55
C VAL A 294 21.10 -12.12 0.85
N ALA A 295 19.88 -11.83 1.33
CA ALA A 295 19.44 -10.48 1.67
C ALA A 295 20.40 -9.78 2.64
N ARG A 296 20.83 -10.49 3.69
CA ARG A 296 21.78 -9.99 4.69
C ARG A 296 23.19 -9.86 4.15
N ALA A 297 23.68 -10.87 3.42
CA ALA A 297 25.03 -10.85 2.86
C ALA A 297 25.23 -9.71 1.84
N ASP A 298 24.20 -9.42 1.04
CA ASP A 298 24.26 -8.47 -0.07
C ASP A 298 23.62 -7.10 0.27
N TYR A 299 23.23 -6.84 1.51
CA TYR A 299 22.51 -5.61 1.88
C TYR A 299 23.26 -4.33 1.43
N ASP A 300 24.56 -4.25 1.71
CA ASP A 300 25.40 -3.11 1.29
C ASP A 300 25.48 -2.96 -0.23
N LEU A 301 25.47 -4.08 -0.95
CA LEU A 301 25.46 -4.11 -2.41
C LEU A 301 24.10 -3.65 -2.95
N HIS A 302 22.98 -4.07 -2.36
CA HIS A 302 21.65 -3.56 -2.69
C HIS A 302 21.60 -2.04 -2.54
N MET A 303 22.11 -1.49 -1.43
CA MET A 303 22.19 -0.05 -1.22
C MET A 303 23.08 0.65 -2.25
N ALA A 304 24.17 0.00 -2.69
CA ALA A 304 25.02 0.52 -3.77
C ALA A 304 24.31 0.54 -5.12
N MET A 305 23.52 -0.50 -5.45
CA MET A 305 22.70 -0.55 -6.67
C MET A 305 21.68 0.59 -6.71
N PHE A 306 20.96 0.82 -5.61
CA PHE A 306 20.01 1.94 -5.51
C PHE A 306 20.69 3.30 -5.66
N ARG A 307 21.81 3.54 -4.97
CA ARG A 307 22.59 4.80 -5.17
C ARG A 307 23.03 4.99 -6.61
N PHE A 308 23.51 3.92 -7.25
CA PHE A 308 23.99 3.94 -8.62
C PHE A 308 22.89 4.35 -9.61
N LEU A 309 21.68 3.82 -9.42
CA LEU A 309 20.53 4.09 -10.28
C LEU A 309 19.85 5.42 -9.94
N ALA A 310 19.73 5.78 -8.66
CA ALA A 310 19.17 7.07 -8.23
C ALA A 310 19.96 8.26 -8.81
N GLN A 311 21.28 8.14 -8.97
CA GLN A 311 22.10 9.16 -9.63
C GLN A 311 21.79 9.31 -11.12
N ARG A 312 21.33 8.24 -11.78
CA ARG A 312 20.97 8.21 -13.21
C ARG A 312 19.51 8.58 -13.44
N HIS A 313 18.66 8.35 -12.45
CA HIS A 313 17.22 8.56 -12.50
C HIS A 313 16.76 9.45 -11.32
N PRO A 314 17.25 10.70 -11.21
CA PRO A 314 17.03 11.55 -10.02
C PRO A 314 15.56 11.91 -9.74
N GLY A 315 14.69 11.73 -10.74
CA GLY A 315 13.24 11.95 -10.61
C GLY A 315 12.48 10.77 -9.97
N VAL A 316 13.06 9.57 -9.96
CA VAL A 316 12.40 8.36 -9.46
C VAL A 316 12.42 8.34 -7.94
N ALA A 317 11.25 8.18 -7.31
CA ALA A 317 11.15 8.04 -5.87
C ALA A 317 11.48 6.61 -5.42
N ILE A 318 11.95 6.47 -4.19
CA ILE A 318 12.38 5.20 -3.63
C ILE A 318 11.65 4.98 -2.31
N SER A 319 10.91 3.87 -2.21
CA SER A 319 10.56 3.26 -0.91
C SER A 319 11.45 2.03 -0.73
N MET A 320 11.79 1.66 0.51
CA MET A 320 12.54 0.43 0.77
C MET A 320 11.99 -0.25 2.00
N HIS A 321 11.76 -1.56 1.93
CA HIS A 321 11.74 -2.37 3.14
C HIS A 321 13.13 -2.31 3.78
N ALA A 322 13.20 -1.76 4.99
CA ALA A 322 14.45 -1.66 5.73
C ALA A 322 14.15 -1.67 7.22
N GLY A 323 14.96 -2.43 7.96
CA GLY A 323 14.74 -2.63 9.39
C GLY A 323 13.49 -3.46 9.69
N GLU A 324 13.03 -4.29 8.75
CA GLU A 324 12.04 -5.34 9.00
C GLU A 324 12.71 -6.55 9.67
N LEU A 325 13.33 -6.27 10.82
CA LEU A 325 14.11 -7.21 11.61
C LEU A 325 13.69 -7.09 13.07
N ALA A 326 13.85 -8.17 13.82
CA ALA A 326 13.57 -8.18 15.25
C ALA A 326 14.67 -8.87 16.06
N PHE A 327 14.82 -8.43 17.32
CA PHE A 327 15.74 -9.05 18.26
C PHE A 327 15.40 -10.52 18.48
N GLY A 328 16.38 -11.40 18.24
CA GLY A 328 16.23 -12.86 18.33
C GLY A 328 15.89 -13.55 17.01
N GLN A 329 15.48 -12.81 15.97
CA GLN A 329 15.33 -13.32 14.61
C GLN A 329 16.70 -13.38 13.90
N VAL A 330 17.48 -12.30 14.03
CA VAL A 330 18.81 -12.17 13.43
C VAL A 330 19.89 -11.89 14.50
N PRO A 331 21.18 -12.18 14.21
CA PRO A 331 22.29 -11.66 14.98
C PRO A 331 22.22 -10.13 15.16
N PRO A 332 22.58 -9.58 16.34
CA PRO A 332 22.55 -8.13 16.55
C PRO A 332 23.35 -7.29 15.56
N ALA A 333 24.34 -7.89 14.89
CA ALA A 333 25.13 -7.21 13.86
C ALA A 333 24.30 -6.75 12.65
N ASP A 334 23.21 -7.47 12.33
CA ASP A 334 22.38 -7.21 11.15
C ASP A 334 21.35 -6.09 11.38
N MET A 335 21.13 -5.65 12.63
CA MET A 335 20.18 -4.57 12.98
C MET A 335 20.87 -3.22 13.23
N ARG A 336 22.16 -3.08 12.86
CA ARG A 336 22.98 -1.94 13.30
C ARG A 336 22.79 -0.68 12.46
N ASP A 337 22.39 -0.81 11.20
CA ASP A 337 22.42 0.33 10.26
C ASP A 337 21.55 0.19 9.00
N HIS A 338 20.62 -0.77 8.93
CA HIS A 338 19.82 -1.01 7.72
C HIS A 338 18.96 0.21 7.33
N ILE A 339 18.22 0.79 8.28
CA ILE A 339 17.40 1.98 8.02
C ILE A 339 18.30 3.17 7.67
N ALA A 340 19.39 3.38 8.41
CA ALA A 340 20.36 4.43 8.13
C ALA A 340 20.93 4.34 6.70
N LYS A 341 21.29 3.13 6.26
CA LYS A 341 21.80 2.86 4.92
C LYS A 341 20.74 3.05 3.84
N ALA A 342 19.50 2.63 4.07
CA ALA A 342 18.38 2.85 3.14
C ALA A 342 18.12 4.35 2.94
N VAL A 343 18.07 5.12 4.03
CA VAL A 343 17.96 6.59 3.98
C VAL A 343 19.14 7.20 3.22
N ALA A 344 20.39 6.76 3.50
CA ALA A 344 21.57 7.23 2.78
C ALA A 344 21.60 6.81 1.29
N ALA A 345 20.88 5.74 0.93
CA ALA A 345 20.71 5.29 -0.44
C ALA A 345 19.64 6.06 -1.23
N GLY A 346 18.92 6.98 -0.57
CA GLY A 346 17.93 7.86 -1.19
C GLY A 346 16.48 7.48 -0.94
N ALA A 347 16.21 6.55 -0.01
CA ALA A 347 14.86 6.21 0.38
C ALA A 347 14.10 7.46 0.88
N ARG A 348 12.91 7.69 0.32
CA ARG A 348 11.96 8.74 0.74
C ARG A 348 10.86 8.18 1.64
N ARG A 349 10.68 6.86 1.65
CA ARG A 349 9.90 6.12 2.64
C ARG A 349 10.63 4.84 3.04
N ILE A 350 10.40 4.42 4.28
CA ILE A 350 10.92 3.18 4.85
C ILE A 350 9.73 2.29 5.19
N GLY A 351 9.66 1.11 4.57
CA GLY A 351 8.73 0.05 4.91
C GLY A 351 9.11 -0.59 6.24
N HIS A 352 8.13 -0.77 7.14
CA HIS A 352 8.27 -1.35 8.48
C HIS A 352 9.09 -0.50 9.46
N GLY A 353 10.42 -0.43 9.30
CA GLY A 353 11.31 0.32 10.21
C GLY A 353 11.28 -0.16 11.67
N VAL A 354 11.18 -1.47 11.88
CA VAL A 354 10.93 -2.05 13.21
C VAL A 354 12.16 -2.01 14.11
N ASP A 355 13.36 -2.18 13.55
CA ASP A 355 14.59 -2.33 14.33
C ASP A 355 15.31 -1.01 14.68
N ILE A 356 14.73 0.17 14.39
CA ILE A 356 15.38 1.49 14.56
C ILE A 356 16.00 1.75 15.94
N ALA A 357 15.48 1.10 16.98
CA ALA A 357 15.99 1.20 18.34
C ALA A 357 17.31 0.44 18.57
N PHE A 358 17.68 -0.46 17.65
CA PHE A 358 18.88 -1.29 17.68
C PHE A 358 20.01 -0.75 16.79
N GLU A 359 19.74 0.26 15.95
CA GLU A 359 20.78 0.89 15.14
C GLU A 359 21.84 1.59 16.00
N ASP A 360 23.11 1.47 15.60
CA ASP A 360 24.24 2.14 16.25
C ASP A 360 24.03 3.66 16.33
N GLN A 361 23.40 4.24 15.29
CA GLN A 361 23.14 5.67 15.12
C GLN A 361 21.64 5.99 15.06
N GLY A 362 20.79 5.17 15.69
CA GLY A 362 19.33 5.29 15.54
C GLY A 362 18.77 6.68 15.88
N ARG A 363 19.37 7.40 16.84
CA ARG A 363 18.95 8.79 17.18
C ARG A 363 19.27 9.77 16.06
N GLU A 364 20.44 9.66 15.46
CA GLU A 364 20.89 10.44 14.31
C GLU A 364 20.05 10.11 13.07
N THR A 365 19.77 8.83 12.82
CA THR A 365 18.87 8.35 11.76
C THR A 365 17.48 8.97 11.92
N LEU A 366 16.86 8.86 13.11
CA LEU A 366 15.56 9.49 13.42
C LEU A 366 15.58 11.00 13.15
N ALA A 367 16.63 11.69 13.61
CA ALA A 367 16.75 13.13 13.40
C ALA A 367 16.92 13.50 11.92
N GLN A 368 17.63 12.68 11.14
CA GLN A 368 17.76 12.83 9.69
C GLN A 368 16.43 12.61 8.97
N MET A 369 15.73 11.51 9.28
CA MET A 369 14.43 11.20 8.70
C MET A 369 13.42 12.32 8.96
N ALA A 370 13.36 12.85 10.18
CA ALA A 370 12.49 13.97 10.53
C ALA A 370 12.82 15.24 9.70
N ARG A 371 14.11 15.61 9.61
CA ARG A 371 14.55 16.79 8.83
C ARG A 371 14.28 16.64 7.33
N GLN A 372 14.49 15.45 6.79
CA GLN A 372 14.33 15.16 5.36
C GLN A 372 12.89 14.79 4.99
N GLY A 373 12.02 14.57 5.98
CA GLY A 373 10.68 14.03 5.84
C GLY A 373 10.65 12.68 5.14
N VAL A 374 11.55 11.77 5.55
CA VAL A 374 11.47 10.36 5.18
C VAL A 374 10.41 9.72 6.07
N ALA A 375 9.31 9.27 5.47
CA ALA A 375 8.21 8.68 6.22
C ALA A 375 8.45 7.20 6.50
N VAL A 376 7.80 6.67 7.55
CA VAL A 376 7.77 5.24 7.84
C VAL A 376 6.37 4.69 7.56
N GLU A 377 6.30 3.61 6.80
CA GLU A 377 5.08 2.85 6.51
C GLU A 377 4.91 1.79 7.61
N ILE A 378 3.89 1.96 8.44
CA ILE A 378 3.69 1.21 9.68
C ILE A 378 2.67 0.09 9.43
N ASN A 379 3.17 -1.14 9.39
CA ASN A 379 2.43 -2.35 9.03
C ASN A 379 2.15 -3.19 10.30
N LEU A 380 1.25 -2.73 11.18
CA LEU A 380 1.12 -3.30 12.53
C LEU A 380 0.84 -4.81 12.50
N THR A 381 -0.06 -5.29 11.62
CA THR A 381 -0.45 -6.72 11.56
C THR A 381 0.63 -7.57 10.98
N SER A 382 1.28 -7.09 9.92
CA SER A 382 2.50 -7.69 9.41
C SER A 382 3.56 -7.86 10.50
N ASN A 383 3.94 -6.78 11.19
CA ASN A 383 5.00 -6.84 12.21
C ASN A 383 4.65 -7.77 13.39
N ALA A 384 3.37 -7.87 13.76
CA ALA A 384 2.93 -8.79 14.79
C ALA A 384 3.04 -10.26 14.36
N VAL A 385 2.75 -10.56 13.09
CA VAL A 385 2.78 -11.92 12.52
C VAL A 385 4.21 -12.34 12.17
N ILE A 386 4.90 -11.52 11.39
CA ILE A 386 6.22 -11.80 10.83
C ILE A 386 7.29 -11.71 11.92
N LEU A 387 7.28 -10.63 12.70
CA LEU A 387 8.37 -10.32 13.64
C LEU A 387 8.03 -10.62 15.11
N GLY A 388 6.76 -10.92 15.40
CA GLY A 388 6.27 -11.03 16.79
C GLY A 388 6.22 -9.69 17.53
N VAL A 389 6.45 -8.56 16.85
CA VAL A 389 6.50 -7.21 17.45
C VAL A 389 5.11 -6.59 17.43
N LYS A 390 4.53 -6.37 18.61
CA LYS A 390 3.16 -5.83 18.77
C LYS A 390 3.02 -5.01 20.05
N GLY A 391 1.90 -4.29 20.18
CA GLY A 391 1.66 -3.47 21.37
C GLY A 391 2.80 -2.48 21.63
N PRO A 392 3.20 -2.26 22.90
CA PRO A 392 4.19 -1.25 23.25
C PRO A 392 5.62 -1.56 22.76
N ALA A 393 5.89 -2.78 22.28
CA ALA A 393 7.19 -3.13 21.71
C ALA A 393 7.40 -2.52 20.31
N HIS A 394 6.33 -2.11 19.63
CA HIS A 394 6.39 -1.51 18.30
C HIS A 394 7.00 -0.08 18.35
N PRO A 395 7.92 0.31 17.44
CA PRO A 395 8.64 1.59 17.51
C PRO A 395 7.83 2.80 17.02
N LEU A 396 6.54 2.64 16.69
CA LEU A 396 5.67 3.73 16.21
C LEU A 396 5.75 4.96 17.12
N SER A 397 5.65 4.75 18.44
CA SER A 397 5.72 5.85 19.39
C SER A 397 7.09 6.54 19.42
N LEU A 398 8.17 5.82 19.12
CA LEU A 398 9.53 6.36 19.04
C LEU A 398 9.65 7.30 17.84
N TYR A 399 9.25 6.86 16.64
CA TYR A 399 9.23 7.70 15.44
C TYR A 399 8.46 9.00 15.66
N ARG A 400 7.24 8.88 16.18
CA ARG A 400 6.37 10.04 16.46
C ARG A 400 6.99 11.04 17.43
N ARG A 401 7.61 10.58 18.52
CA ARG A 401 8.30 11.45 19.49
C ARG A 401 9.49 12.20 18.90
N HIS A 402 10.11 11.65 17.86
CA HIS A 402 11.21 12.27 17.14
C HIS A 402 10.77 13.11 15.93
N GLY A 403 9.47 13.27 15.72
CA GLY A 403 8.92 14.06 14.60
C GLY A 403 9.10 13.40 13.24
N VAL A 404 9.38 12.11 13.20
CA VAL A 404 9.43 11.35 11.94
C VAL A 404 8.00 11.14 11.44
N PRO A 405 7.70 11.45 10.16
CA PRO A 405 6.39 11.20 9.59
C PRO A 405 6.08 9.70 9.55
N VAL A 406 4.85 9.34 9.85
CA VAL A 406 4.40 7.95 9.89
C VAL A 406 3.04 7.82 9.21
N VAL A 407 2.84 6.72 8.49
CA VAL A 407 1.58 6.34 7.85
C VAL A 407 1.22 4.92 8.26
N LEU A 408 -0.07 4.61 8.41
CA LEU A 408 -0.52 3.22 8.60
C LEU A 408 -0.76 2.60 7.23
N ALA A 409 -0.34 1.36 7.05
CA ALA A 409 -0.48 0.61 5.80
C ALA A 409 -0.74 -0.88 6.09
N THR A 410 -1.19 -1.61 5.07
CA THR A 410 -1.71 -2.98 5.28
C THR A 410 -0.73 -4.10 4.95
N ASP A 411 0.30 -3.82 4.15
CA ASP A 411 1.25 -4.81 3.65
C ASP A 411 0.55 -5.84 2.74
N ASP A 412 0.40 -7.08 3.21
CA ASP A 412 -0.28 -8.16 2.48
C ASP A 412 -1.62 -8.50 3.12
N GLN A 413 -2.59 -7.59 3.02
CA GLN A 413 -3.84 -7.67 3.81
C GLN A 413 -4.62 -8.98 3.66
N GLY A 414 -4.56 -9.61 2.49
CA GLY A 414 -5.21 -10.90 2.23
C GLY A 414 -4.52 -12.07 2.90
N VAL A 415 -3.19 -12.14 2.81
CA VAL A 415 -2.35 -13.15 3.50
C VAL A 415 -2.43 -12.97 5.01
N LEU A 416 -2.40 -11.72 5.48
CA LEU A 416 -2.45 -11.32 6.88
C LEU A 416 -3.87 -11.34 7.48
N ARG A 417 -4.91 -11.61 6.66
CA ARG A 417 -6.32 -11.61 7.10
C ARG A 417 -6.72 -10.32 7.82
N THR A 418 -6.28 -9.18 7.31
CA THR A 418 -6.52 -7.86 7.87
C THR A 418 -7.14 -6.91 6.85
N ASP A 419 -7.47 -5.71 7.29
CA ASP A 419 -7.90 -4.59 6.47
C ASP A 419 -7.35 -3.27 7.08
N ILE A 420 -7.33 -2.19 6.30
CA ILE A 420 -6.80 -0.91 6.80
C ILE A 420 -7.63 -0.37 8.00
N THR A 421 -8.92 -0.69 8.12
CA THR A 421 -9.70 -0.35 9.33
C THR A 421 -9.13 -1.06 10.57
N ASN A 422 -8.70 -2.31 10.44
CA ASN A 422 -8.05 -3.06 11.52
C ASN A 422 -6.69 -2.45 11.88
N GLU A 423 -5.90 -1.99 10.92
CA GLU A 423 -4.64 -1.29 11.23
C GLU A 423 -4.90 0.01 12.02
N PHE A 424 -5.94 0.77 11.66
CA PHE A 424 -6.37 1.95 12.43
C PHE A 424 -6.88 1.56 13.83
N GLN A 425 -7.64 0.47 13.93
CA GLN A 425 -8.15 -0.04 15.21
C GLN A 425 -7.02 -0.46 16.14
N ARG A 426 -6.03 -1.18 15.63
CA ARG A 426 -4.82 -1.55 16.37
C ARG A 426 -4.00 -0.33 16.75
N GLY A 427 -3.93 0.68 15.89
CA GLY A 427 -3.41 2.00 16.23
C GLY A 427 -4.05 2.59 17.50
N VAL A 428 -5.38 2.55 17.62
CA VAL A 428 -6.07 3.04 18.83
C VAL A 428 -5.82 2.13 20.04
N GLN A 429 -6.03 0.82 19.89
CA GLN A 429 -6.09 -0.12 21.01
C GLN A 429 -4.71 -0.52 21.54
N GLU A 430 -3.72 -0.65 20.66
CA GLU A 430 -2.38 -1.13 21.01
C GLU A 430 -1.35 -0.01 21.12
N GLN A 431 -1.53 1.06 20.33
CA GLN A 431 -0.56 2.16 20.24
C GLN A 431 -1.05 3.45 20.91
N GLY A 432 -2.31 3.49 21.38
CA GLY A 432 -2.89 4.64 22.05
C GLY A 432 -3.11 5.85 21.13
N LEU A 433 -3.27 5.63 19.82
CA LEU A 433 -3.54 6.72 18.87
C LEU A 433 -4.89 7.37 19.13
N THR A 434 -4.90 8.71 19.13
CA THR A 434 -6.12 9.51 19.24
C THR A 434 -6.75 9.75 17.87
N TYR A 435 -7.99 10.25 17.84
CA TYR A 435 -8.64 10.61 16.57
C TYR A 435 -7.83 11.65 15.79
N GLY A 436 -7.23 12.62 16.50
CA GLY A 436 -6.35 13.61 15.90
C GLY A 436 -5.11 12.98 15.25
N ASP A 437 -4.56 11.93 15.86
CA ASP A 437 -3.43 11.17 15.30
C ASP A 437 -3.85 10.42 14.03
N LEU A 438 -5.00 9.73 14.05
CA LEU A 438 -5.51 9.01 12.89
C LEU A 438 -5.83 9.96 11.73
N LYS A 439 -6.44 11.11 12.01
CA LYS A 439 -6.71 12.17 11.01
C LYS A 439 -5.40 12.71 10.42
N ALA A 440 -4.37 12.90 11.25
CA ALA A 440 -3.05 13.33 10.79
C ALA A 440 -2.36 12.25 9.93
N MET A 441 -2.47 10.97 10.30
CA MET A 441 -1.91 9.85 9.52
C MET A 441 -2.62 9.65 8.18
N ALA A 442 -3.95 9.76 8.15
CA ALA A 442 -4.72 9.75 6.89
C ALA A 442 -4.32 10.90 5.96
N ARG A 443 -3.98 12.07 6.50
CA ARG A 443 -3.41 13.17 5.71
C ARG A 443 -1.98 12.85 5.27
N ALA A 444 -1.14 12.36 6.18
CA ALA A 444 0.25 12.01 5.90
C ALA A 444 0.36 10.97 4.77
N SER A 445 -0.56 10.01 4.68
CA SER A 445 -0.59 9.02 3.60
C SER A 445 -0.82 9.63 2.20
N LEU A 446 -1.29 10.87 2.09
CA LEU A 446 -1.36 11.58 0.80
C LEU A 446 -0.28 12.67 0.65
N GLU A 447 0.35 13.09 1.74
CA GLU A 447 1.47 14.03 1.69
C GLU A 447 2.76 13.31 1.26
N TYR A 448 3.03 12.18 1.90
CA TYR A 448 4.24 11.37 1.71
C TYR A 448 4.08 10.30 0.62
N SER A 449 2.91 10.20 -0.01
CA SER A 449 2.74 9.45 -1.26
C SER A 449 3.61 10.03 -2.38
N PHE A 450 3.90 9.20 -3.37
CA PHE A 450 4.60 9.57 -4.60
C PHE A 450 3.63 9.98 -5.73
N VAL A 451 2.32 10.04 -5.46
CA VAL A 451 1.32 10.59 -6.39
C VAL A 451 1.77 11.97 -6.92
N PRO A 452 1.67 12.21 -8.23
CA PRO A 452 2.27 13.40 -8.83
C PRO A 452 1.56 14.70 -8.48
N GLY A 453 2.34 15.78 -8.46
CA GLY A 453 1.87 17.16 -8.35
C GLY A 453 2.14 17.82 -7.00
N ALA A 454 1.88 19.12 -6.94
CA ALA A 454 2.08 19.93 -5.74
C ALA A 454 1.05 19.62 -4.65
N SER A 455 1.47 19.73 -3.38
CA SER A 455 0.60 19.52 -2.23
C SER A 455 -0.39 20.68 -2.03
N LEU A 456 -1.56 20.34 -1.50
CA LEU A 456 -2.55 21.24 -0.93
C LEU A 456 -2.07 21.82 0.41
N TRP A 457 -1.20 21.10 1.12
CA TRP A 457 -0.68 21.51 2.42
C TRP A 457 0.69 22.18 2.30
N ARG A 458 0.95 23.13 3.19
CA ARG A 458 2.15 23.95 3.19
C ARG A 458 3.30 23.22 3.85
N ASP A 459 4.44 23.12 3.17
CA ASP A 459 5.72 22.66 3.75
C ASP A 459 5.59 21.36 4.55
N ARG A 460 4.80 20.38 4.06
CA ARG A 460 4.48 19.10 4.72
C ARG A 460 3.73 19.19 6.06
N HIS A 461 3.22 20.36 6.41
CA HIS A 461 2.36 20.55 7.58
C HIS A 461 0.92 20.18 7.22
N VAL A 462 0.61 18.90 7.33
CA VAL A 462 -0.73 18.36 7.01
C VAL A 462 -1.86 19.16 7.68
N GLY A 463 -2.91 19.46 6.91
CA GLY A 463 -4.03 20.30 7.35
C GLY A 463 -3.78 21.82 7.32
N GLN A 464 -2.53 22.28 7.13
CA GLN A 464 -2.24 23.70 6.92
C GLN A 464 -2.23 24.03 5.43
N TRP A 465 -3.24 24.74 4.95
CA TRP A 465 -3.43 25.05 3.54
C TRP A 465 -2.27 25.89 2.94
N ALA A 466 -1.75 25.47 1.79
CA ALA A 466 -0.78 26.22 1.00
C ALA A 466 -1.38 27.51 0.43
N ALA A 467 -0.53 28.50 0.12
CA ALA A 467 -0.94 29.83 -0.30
C ALA A 467 -1.99 29.88 -1.43
N PRO A 468 -1.93 29.04 -2.49
CA PRO A 468 -2.95 29.03 -3.55
C PRO A 468 -4.38 28.76 -3.04
N CYS A 469 -4.50 28.03 -1.92
CA CYS A 469 -5.76 27.68 -1.28
C CYS A 469 -5.93 28.31 0.12
N SER A 470 -5.04 29.22 0.53
CA SER A 470 -5.13 29.87 1.84
C SER A 470 -6.33 30.81 1.88
N GLY A 471 -7.21 30.65 2.88
CA GLY A 471 -8.38 31.51 3.10
C GLY A 471 -9.59 31.26 2.18
N THR A 472 -9.50 30.35 1.20
CA THR A 472 -10.62 30.02 0.32
C THR A 472 -11.32 28.75 0.82
N GLY A 473 -12.36 28.91 1.63
CA GLY A 473 -13.34 27.84 1.86
C GLY A 473 -14.14 27.44 0.61
N GLN A 474 -13.93 28.12 -0.53
CA GLN A 474 -14.54 27.82 -1.83
C GLN A 474 -13.66 28.24 -3.01
N ALA A 475 -13.58 27.35 -4.01
CA ALA A 475 -12.97 27.63 -5.30
C ALA A 475 -13.96 28.37 -6.22
N THR A 476 -13.77 29.67 -6.46
CA THR A 476 -14.40 30.38 -7.60
C THR A 476 -13.68 30.03 -8.90
N SER A 477 -14.30 30.33 -10.07
CA SER A 477 -13.75 30.03 -11.41
C SER A 477 -12.42 30.69 -11.75
N ALA A 478 -12.00 31.67 -10.95
CA ALA A 478 -10.74 32.40 -11.12
C ALA A 478 -9.82 32.30 -9.88
N SER A 479 -9.94 31.26 -9.05
CA SER A 479 -9.09 31.11 -7.85
C SER A 479 -7.78 30.36 -8.14
N PRO A 480 -6.63 30.80 -7.57
CA PRO A 480 -5.37 30.05 -7.61
C PRO A 480 -5.49 28.61 -7.11
N CYS A 481 -6.39 28.36 -6.15
CA CYS A 481 -6.66 27.02 -5.64
C CYS A 481 -7.22 26.10 -6.73
N ARG A 482 -8.14 26.59 -7.57
CA ARG A 482 -8.68 25.80 -8.69
C ARG A 482 -7.60 25.43 -9.70
N ALA A 483 -6.66 26.34 -9.98
CA ALA A 483 -5.52 26.05 -10.86
C ALA A 483 -4.62 24.96 -10.28
N LEU A 484 -4.32 25.01 -8.97
CA LEU A 484 -3.58 23.95 -8.28
C LEU A 484 -4.30 22.60 -8.40
N LEU A 485 -5.60 22.56 -8.10
CA LEU A 485 -6.40 21.34 -8.19
C LEU A 485 -6.50 20.80 -9.63
N ALA A 486 -6.51 21.67 -10.65
CA ALA A 486 -6.52 21.23 -12.04
C ALA A 486 -5.17 20.61 -12.47
N ALA A 487 -4.06 21.10 -11.91
CA ALA A 487 -2.70 20.71 -12.30
C ALA A 487 -2.07 19.61 -11.43
N SER A 488 -2.64 19.29 -10.26
CA SER A 488 -2.05 18.37 -9.28
C SER A 488 -3.04 17.28 -8.87
N GLU A 489 -2.69 16.02 -9.17
CA GLU A 489 -3.45 14.87 -8.66
C GLU A 489 -3.36 14.78 -7.13
N LYS A 490 -2.16 14.98 -6.58
CA LYS A 490 -1.95 15.07 -5.13
C LYS A 490 -2.93 16.04 -4.47
N ALA A 491 -3.02 17.27 -4.96
CA ALA A 491 -3.90 18.27 -4.38
C ALA A 491 -5.39 17.90 -4.50
N ARG A 492 -5.81 17.24 -5.59
CA ARG A 492 -7.19 16.74 -5.75
C ARG A 492 -7.53 15.66 -4.73
N LEU A 493 -6.64 14.69 -4.53
CA LEU A 493 -6.83 13.63 -3.54
C LEU A 493 -6.87 14.19 -2.11
N GLN A 494 -5.96 15.11 -1.79
CA GLN A 494 -5.92 15.77 -0.48
C GLN A 494 -7.18 16.61 -0.23
N MET A 495 -7.66 17.36 -1.23
CA MET A 495 -8.93 18.10 -1.14
C MET A 495 -10.11 17.14 -0.91
N ALA A 496 -10.18 16.03 -1.65
CA ALA A 496 -11.22 15.04 -1.49
C ALA A 496 -11.18 14.39 -0.09
N LEU A 497 -9.99 14.16 0.47
CA LEU A 497 -9.83 13.66 1.83
C LEU A 497 -10.38 14.67 2.85
N GLU A 498 -10.02 15.95 2.77
CA GLU A 498 -10.53 16.98 3.69
C GLU A 498 -12.07 17.07 3.66
N GLN A 499 -12.66 17.03 2.47
CA GLN A 499 -14.13 17.05 2.31
C GLN A 499 -14.79 15.80 2.92
N ARG A 500 -14.20 14.62 2.73
CA ARG A 500 -14.72 13.37 3.28
C ARG A 500 -14.56 13.32 4.80
N LEU A 501 -13.45 13.84 5.35
CA LEU A 501 -13.23 13.93 6.79
C LEU A 501 -14.26 14.86 7.43
N GLU A 502 -14.50 16.03 6.83
CA GLU A 502 -15.55 16.95 7.32
C GLU A 502 -16.94 16.29 7.32
N ALA A 503 -17.30 15.59 6.24
CA ALA A 503 -18.58 14.88 6.17
C ALA A 503 -18.71 13.78 7.24
N PHE A 504 -17.66 12.95 7.40
CA PHE A 504 -17.60 11.91 8.41
C PHE A 504 -17.77 12.48 9.83
N GLU A 505 -17.07 13.57 10.14
CA GLU A 505 -17.14 14.20 11.45
C GLU A 505 -18.51 14.80 11.75
N ASP A 506 -19.12 15.49 10.78
CA ASP A 506 -20.47 16.03 10.91
C ASP A 506 -21.50 14.90 11.15
N ASP A 507 -21.34 13.75 10.49
CA ASP A 507 -22.25 12.62 10.64
C ASP A 507 -22.03 11.87 11.97
N ALA A 508 -20.78 11.72 12.42
CA ALA A 508 -20.47 11.15 13.74
C ALA A 508 -21.09 11.98 14.87
N ILE A 509 -20.99 13.31 14.80
CA ILE A 509 -21.59 14.22 15.80
C ILE A 509 -23.12 14.11 15.79
N LYS A 510 -23.75 14.10 14.60
CA LYS A 510 -25.21 13.92 14.48
C LYS A 510 -25.66 12.59 15.08
N ALA A 511 -24.97 11.49 14.76
CA ALA A 511 -25.30 10.16 15.27
C ALA A 511 -25.21 10.09 16.80
N ALA A 512 -24.13 10.64 17.39
CA ALA A 512 -23.97 10.72 18.84
C ALA A 512 -25.09 11.53 19.52
N ALA A 513 -25.50 12.65 18.92
CA ALA A 513 -26.59 13.48 19.42
C ALA A 513 -27.96 12.78 19.36
N MET A 514 -28.20 11.93 18.36
CA MET A 514 -29.42 11.13 18.26
C MET A 514 -29.47 10.02 19.31
N ASN A 515 -28.35 9.37 19.61
CA ASN A 515 -28.29 8.31 20.61
C ASN A 515 -28.53 8.84 22.04
N ASN A 516 -28.00 10.03 22.37
CA ASN A 516 -28.24 10.68 23.66
C ASN A 516 -29.70 11.12 23.88
N LYS A 517 -30.52 11.20 22.84
CA LYS A 517 -31.96 11.51 22.96
C LYS A 517 -32.84 10.28 23.21
N LYS A 518 -32.28 9.07 23.02
CA LYS A 518 -32.99 7.80 23.20
C LYS A 518 -32.65 7.10 24.53
N SER A 519 -31.56 7.51 25.17
CA SER A 519 -31.18 7.18 26.56
C SER A 519 -31.78 8.18 27.53
#